data_AF-A0A2D7DGN7-F1
#
_entry.id   AF-A0A2D7DGN7-F1
#
_cell.length_a   1.000
_cell.length_b   1.000
_cell.length_c   1.000
_cell.angle_alpha   90.00
_cell.angle_beta   90.00
_cell.angle_gamma   90.00
#
_symmetry.space_group_name_H-M   'P 1'
#
loop_
_entity.id
_entity.type
_entity.pdbx_description
1 polymer ?
#
loop_
_entity_poly.entity_id
_entity_poly.type
_entity_poly.pdbx_seq_one_letter_code
_entity_poly.pdbx_strand_id
1 'polypeptide(L)'
;MFLTACLFCWGCQGVPDWPESGVANADWVQDAIAWRLQTGLDACGETGRAVDALTLEWIAASPAVRVEITTNEWPVLRHYPELKTPLIQALAWRELQEMKYEKEALVRLLRRVVRKTDGLKSSRVRPYLKHKPTRTS
;
A
#
# COMPACT_ATOMS: atom_id res chain seq x y z
N MET A 1 29.55 9.86 -23.09
CA MET A 1 29.29 10.53 -21.79
C MET A 1 27.84 10.35 -21.44
N PHE A 2 27.51 9.50 -20.46
CA PHE A 2 26.32 9.58 -19.57
C PHE A 2 26.44 8.41 -18.57
N LEU A 3 27.45 8.50 -17.69
CA LEU A 3 27.68 7.58 -16.58
C LEU A 3 27.48 8.36 -15.27
N THR A 4 26.29 8.92 -15.05
CA THR A 4 25.95 9.63 -13.82
C THR A 4 24.44 9.64 -13.64
N ALA A 5 23.86 8.56 -13.11
CA ALA A 5 22.63 8.58 -12.28
C ALA A 5 22.16 7.15 -11.99
N CYS A 6 22.69 6.49 -10.95
CA CYS A 6 22.00 5.35 -10.32
C CYS A 6 22.50 5.07 -8.89
N LEU A 7 23.13 6.05 -8.22
CA LEU A 7 23.61 5.88 -6.84
C LEU A 7 22.52 6.10 -5.77
N PHE A 8 21.25 6.27 -6.18
CA PHE A 8 20.07 6.39 -5.29
C PHE A 8 18.92 5.43 -5.63
N CYS A 9 19.12 4.44 -6.51
CA CYS A 9 18.05 3.54 -6.98
C CYS A 9 17.75 2.34 -6.06
N TRP A 10 18.32 2.27 -4.86
CA TRP A 10 18.04 1.15 -3.94
C TRP A 10 16.57 1.08 -3.48
N GLY A 11 15.82 2.19 -3.56
CA GLY A 11 14.40 2.22 -3.22
C GLY A 11 13.44 1.65 -4.27
N CYS A 12 13.90 1.40 -5.50
CA CYS A 12 13.06 0.99 -6.64
C CYS A 12 13.28 -0.46 -7.09
N GLN A 13 14.05 -1.26 -6.34
CA GLN A 13 14.32 -2.64 -6.72
C GLN A 13 13.00 -3.45 -6.78
N GLY A 14 12.80 -4.17 -7.89
CA GLY A 14 11.64 -5.03 -8.08
C GLY A 14 10.34 -4.31 -8.43
N VAL A 15 10.39 -3.04 -8.85
CA VAL A 15 9.25 -2.39 -9.53
C VAL A 15 8.84 -3.26 -10.72
N PRO A 16 7.54 -3.58 -10.90
CA PRO A 16 7.09 -4.32 -12.06
C PRO A 16 7.32 -3.51 -13.34
N ASP A 17 7.49 -4.20 -14.46
CA ASP A 17 7.50 -3.54 -15.77
C ASP A 17 6.20 -2.76 -15.97
N TRP A 18 6.28 -1.60 -16.61
CA TRP A 18 5.09 -0.77 -16.86
C TRP A 18 4.08 -1.51 -17.74
N PRO A 19 2.78 -1.32 -17.49
CA PRO A 19 1.76 -2.02 -18.25
C PRO A 19 1.75 -1.51 -19.70
N GLU A 20 1.37 -2.39 -20.62
CA GLU A 20 1.34 -2.06 -22.05
C GLU A 20 0.46 -0.83 -22.29
N SER A 21 0.98 0.15 -23.05
CA SER A 21 0.32 1.42 -23.33
C SER A 21 -0.10 2.24 -22.10
N GLY A 22 0.44 1.94 -20.91
CA GLY A 22 0.10 2.63 -19.66
C GLY A 22 -1.25 2.23 -19.06
N VAL A 23 -1.89 1.16 -19.57
CA VAL A 23 -3.22 0.72 -19.12
C VAL A 23 -3.08 -0.44 -18.13
N ALA A 24 -3.34 -0.18 -16.86
CA ALA A 24 -3.29 -1.20 -15.81
C ALA A 24 -4.32 -2.32 -16.05
N ASN A 25 -3.87 -3.57 -15.95
CA ASN A 25 -4.73 -4.76 -15.92
C ASN A 25 -4.62 -5.46 -14.56
N ALA A 26 -5.45 -6.49 -14.32
CA ALA A 26 -5.52 -7.16 -13.02
C ALA A 26 -4.17 -7.76 -12.57
N ASP A 27 -3.45 -8.43 -13.48
CA ASP A 27 -2.17 -9.06 -13.20
C ASP A 27 -1.11 -8.02 -12.81
N TRP A 28 -1.00 -6.94 -13.60
CA TRP A 28 -0.09 -5.85 -13.31
C TRP A 28 -0.42 -5.18 -11.98
N VAL A 29 -1.71 -4.94 -11.68
CA VAL A 29 -2.14 -4.34 -10.41
C VAL A 29 -1.77 -5.23 -9.24
N GLN A 30 -1.94 -6.55 -9.36
CA GLN A 30 -1.57 -7.48 -8.31
C GLN A 30 -0.07 -7.41 -7.99
N ASP A 31 0.77 -7.39 -9.03
CA ASP A 31 2.23 -7.31 -8.88
C ASP A 31 2.68 -5.93 -8.36
N ALA A 32 2.07 -4.87 -8.87
CA ALA A 32 2.35 -3.50 -8.45
C ALA A 32 1.98 -3.27 -6.99
N ILE A 33 0.83 -3.76 -6.54
CA ILE A 33 0.45 -3.70 -5.13
C ILE A 33 1.37 -4.57 -4.27
N ALA A 34 1.70 -5.79 -4.72
CA ALA A 34 2.63 -6.66 -3.98
C ALA A 34 3.99 -6.00 -3.77
N TRP A 35 4.52 -5.33 -4.80
CA TRP A 35 5.73 -4.51 -4.70
C TRP A 35 5.52 -3.32 -3.76
N ARG A 36 4.42 -2.59 -3.90
CA ARG A 36 4.13 -1.39 -3.10
C ARG A 36 4.04 -1.67 -1.60
N LEU A 37 3.43 -2.79 -1.23
CA LEU A 37 3.31 -3.24 0.17
C LEU A 37 4.64 -3.74 0.77
N GLN A 38 5.67 -3.89 -0.07
CA GLN A 38 7.03 -4.24 0.33
C GLN A 38 7.99 -3.05 0.30
N THR A 39 7.53 -1.87 -0.12
CA THR A 39 8.30 -0.61 -0.15
C THR A 39 7.75 0.41 0.86
N GLY A 40 8.56 1.41 1.20
CA GLY A 40 8.13 2.55 2.03
C GLY A 40 7.35 3.57 1.23
N LEU A 41 6.51 4.39 1.87
CA LEU A 41 5.67 5.35 1.17
C LEU A 41 6.46 6.40 0.37
N ASP A 42 7.63 6.76 0.86
CA ASP A 42 8.60 7.70 0.30
C ASP A 42 9.62 7.04 -0.65
N ALA A 43 9.58 5.71 -0.77
CA ALA A 43 10.46 5.00 -1.67
C ALA A 43 10.10 5.28 -3.14
N CYS A 44 11.13 5.39 -3.97
CA CYS A 44 11.00 5.45 -5.43
C CYS A 44 10.27 6.68 -6.00
N GLY A 45 10.16 7.77 -5.22
CA GLY A 45 9.76 9.09 -5.72
C GLY A 45 8.51 9.08 -6.61
N GLU A 46 8.62 9.64 -7.82
CA GLU A 46 7.52 9.71 -8.79
C GLU A 46 7.04 8.34 -9.27
N THR A 47 7.93 7.34 -9.38
CA THR A 47 7.54 5.98 -9.77
C THR A 47 6.60 5.37 -8.74
N GLY A 48 6.89 5.54 -7.44
CA GLY A 48 6.00 5.08 -6.37
C GLY A 48 4.62 5.73 -6.44
N ARG A 49 4.57 7.04 -6.71
CA ARG A 49 3.30 7.78 -6.87
C ARG A 49 2.53 7.37 -8.11
N ALA A 50 3.20 7.10 -9.22
CA ALA A 50 2.57 6.64 -10.45
C ALA A 50 2.00 5.22 -10.29
N VAL A 51 2.70 4.33 -9.57
CA VAL A 51 2.14 3.02 -9.18
C VAL A 51 0.91 3.19 -8.27
N ASP A 52 0.98 4.07 -7.28
CA ASP A 52 -0.16 4.35 -6.41
C ASP A 52 -1.36 4.88 -7.21
N ALA A 53 -1.14 5.79 -8.16
CA ALA A 53 -2.19 6.34 -9.01
C ALA A 53 -2.85 5.28 -9.89
N LEU A 54 -2.06 4.51 -10.67
CA LEU A 54 -2.60 3.50 -11.58
C LEU A 54 -3.34 2.38 -10.84
N THR A 55 -2.81 1.95 -9.69
CA THR A 55 -3.49 0.91 -8.88
C THR A 55 -4.80 1.43 -8.28
N LEU A 56 -4.83 2.67 -7.77
CA LEU A 56 -6.06 3.26 -7.23
C LEU A 56 -7.10 3.54 -8.31
N GLU A 57 -6.68 4.01 -9.49
CA GLU A 57 -7.56 4.24 -10.64
C GLU A 57 -8.20 2.92 -11.08
N TRP A 58 -7.40 1.86 -11.23
CA TRP A 58 -7.90 0.54 -11.59
C TRP A 58 -8.87 -0.01 -10.54
N ILE A 59 -8.53 0.08 -9.24
CA ILE A 59 -9.42 -0.34 -8.16
C ILE A 59 -10.75 0.41 -8.20
N ALA A 60 -10.71 1.73 -8.42
CA ALA A 60 -11.92 2.55 -8.48
C ALA A 60 -12.83 2.24 -9.68
N ALA A 61 -12.25 1.82 -10.80
CA ALA A 61 -12.98 1.45 -12.02
C ALA A 61 -13.38 -0.04 -12.08
N SER A 62 -12.82 -0.88 -11.21
CA SER A 62 -13.00 -2.33 -11.27
C SER A 62 -14.39 -2.75 -10.81
N PRO A 63 -15.15 -3.53 -11.61
CA PRO A 63 -16.38 -4.15 -11.16
C PRO A 63 -16.14 -5.39 -10.27
N ALA A 64 -14.90 -5.89 -10.23
CA ALA A 64 -14.54 -7.14 -9.58
C ALA A 64 -13.94 -6.96 -8.17
N VAL A 65 -13.55 -5.75 -7.81
CA VAL A 65 -12.90 -5.43 -6.53
C VAL A 65 -13.70 -4.36 -5.81
N ARG A 66 -14.13 -4.63 -4.58
CA ARG A 66 -14.87 -3.69 -3.73
C ARG A 66 -14.16 -3.51 -2.39
N VAL A 67 -13.48 -2.38 -2.26
CA VAL A 67 -12.82 -2.00 -1.01
C VAL A 67 -13.76 -1.20 -0.11
N GLU A 68 -14.11 -1.76 1.04
CA GLU A 68 -14.84 -1.06 2.10
C GLU A 68 -13.94 -0.77 3.30
N ILE A 69 -13.94 0.48 3.77
CA ILE A 69 -13.16 0.91 4.94
C ILE A 69 -14.07 1.63 5.92
N THR A 70 -14.33 0.98 7.05
CA THR A 70 -14.97 1.62 8.21
C THR A 70 -13.90 2.33 9.04
N THR A 71 -13.90 3.66 9.07
CA THR A 71 -12.86 4.46 9.77
C THR A 71 -12.73 4.10 11.26
N ASN A 72 -13.82 3.71 11.91
CA ASN A 72 -13.81 3.28 13.32
C ASN A 72 -13.01 1.98 13.53
N GLU A 73 -12.92 1.12 12.51
CA GLU A 73 -12.10 -0.09 12.57
C GLU A 73 -10.61 0.21 12.37
N TRP A 74 -10.28 1.37 11.80
CA TRP A 74 -8.92 1.78 11.46
C TRP A 74 -8.56 3.12 12.11
N PRO A 75 -8.44 3.21 13.45
CA PRO A 75 -8.09 4.46 14.15
C PRO A 75 -6.78 5.09 13.67
N VAL A 76 -5.85 4.28 13.17
CA VAL A 76 -4.58 4.73 12.59
C VAL A 76 -4.79 5.78 11.50
N LEU A 77 -5.86 5.72 10.71
CA LEU A 77 -6.11 6.66 9.62
C LEU A 77 -6.45 8.07 10.09
N ARG A 78 -6.87 8.24 11.35
CA ARG A 78 -7.10 9.57 11.94
C ARG A 78 -5.79 10.29 12.28
N HIS A 79 -4.73 9.53 12.53
CA HIS A 79 -3.42 10.05 12.95
C HIS A 79 -2.37 9.99 11.84
N TYR A 80 -2.51 9.04 10.92
CA TYR A 80 -1.60 8.77 9.82
C TYR A 80 -2.42 8.53 8.54
N PRO A 81 -3.08 9.58 7.99
CA PRO A 81 -3.92 9.46 6.80
C PRO A 81 -3.17 8.92 5.57
N GLU A 82 -1.85 9.09 5.51
CA GLU A 82 -0.96 8.53 4.48
C GLU A 82 -1.00 7.00 4.42
N LEU A 83 -1.48 6.31 5.47
CA LEU A 83 -1.68 4.86 5.45
C LEU A 83 -2.99 4.42 4.79
N LYS A 84 -3.81 5.36 4.29
CA LYS A 84 -5.05 5.04 3.57
C LYS A 84 -4.77 4.30 2.26
N THR A 85 -3.86 4.81 1.43
CA THR A 85 -3.47 4.18 0.16
C THR A 85 -2.99 2.73 0.33
N PRO A 86 -1.99 2.43 1.19
CA PRO A 86 -1.56 1.05 1.37
C PRO A 86 -2.63 0.16 2.01
N LEU A 87 -3.58 0.71 2.78
CA LEU A 87 -4.72 -0.07 3.27
C LEU A 87 -5.68 -0.44 2.13
N ILE A 88 -6.05 0.51 1.27
CA ILE A 88 -6.89 0.26 0.09
C ILE A 88 -6.26 -0.80 -0.80
N GLN A 89 -4.98 -0.62 -1.13
CA GLN A 89 -4.21 -1.56 -1.93
C GLN A 89 -4.13 -2.94 -1.27
N ALA A 90 -3.86 -3.02 0.04
CA ALA A 90 -3.81 -4.31 0.75
C ALA A 90 -5.16 -5.04 0.78
N LEU A 91 -6.28 -4.31 0.83
CA LEU A 91 -7.62 -4.89 0.76
C LEU A 91 -7.91 -5.42 -0.64
N ALA A 92 -7.69 -4.59 -1.67
CA ALA A 92 -7.85 -4.99 -3.06
C ALA A 92 -6.99 -6.21 -3.42
N TRP A 93 -5.74 -6.24 -2.95
CA TRP A 93 -4.82 -7.36 -3.19
C TRP A 93 -5.31 -8.68 -2.60
N ARG A 94 -5.97 -8.64 -1.44
CA ARG A 94 -6.56 -9.83 -0.82
C ARG A 94 -7.78 -10.31 -1.60
N GLU A 95 -8.60 -9.39 -2.06
CA GLU A 95 -9.79 -9.69 -2.85
C GLU A 95 -9.41 -10.31 -4.20
N LEU A 96 -8.40 -9.77 -4.89
CA LEU A 96 -7.83 -10.34 -6.12
C LEU A 96 -7.28 -11.76 -5.92
N GLN A 97 -6.79 -12.07 -4.73
CA GLN A 97 -6.29 -13.40 -4.37
C GLN A 97 -7.38 -14.33 -3.82
N GLU A 98 -8.65 -13.91 -3.84
CA GLU A 98 -9.79 -14.62 -3.24
C GLU A 98 -9.56 -14.98 -1.76
N MET A 99 -8.75 -14.18 -1.06
CA MET A 99 -8.41 -14.41 0.34
C MET A 99 -9.42 -13.75 1.27
N LYS A 100 -9.76 -14.45 2.35
CA LYS A 100 -10.61 -13.89 3.40
C LYS A 100 -9.98 -12.65 4.04
N TYR A 101 -10.83 -11.70 4.41
CA TYR A 101 -10.44 -10.53 5.19
C TYR A 101 -9.93 -10.96 6.57
N GLU A 102 -8.64 -10.69 6.82
CA GLU A 102 -7.99 -10.90 8.11
C GLU A 102 -7.29 -9.61 8.55
N LYS A 103 -7.86 -8.94 9.54
CA LYS A 103 -7.38 -7.65 10.04
C LYS A 103 -5.93 -7.73 10.52
N GLU A 104 -5.55 -8.81 11.20
CA GLU A 104 -4.18 -9.05 11.67
C GLU A 104 -3.19 -9.14 10.49
N ALA A 105 -3.60 -9.74 9.38
CA ALA A 105 -2.78 -9.86 8.19
C ALA A 105 -2.56 -8.50 7.52
N LEU A 106 -3.62 -7.68 7.41
CA LEU A 106 -3.53 -6.31 6.92
C LEU A 106 -2.68 -5.42 7.84
N VAL A 107 -2.83 -5.54 9.16
CA VAL A 107 -1.98 -4.83 10.13
C VAL A 107 -0.51 -5.23 9.98
N ARG A 108 -0.21 -6.50 9.68
CA ARG A 108 1.18 -6.93 9.40
C ARG A 108 1.74 -6.26 8.15
N LEU A 109 0.94 -6.11 7.09
CA LEU A 109 1.31 -5.40 5.86
C LEU A 109 1.56 -3.91 6.14
N LEU A 110 0.63 -3.23 6.81
CA LEU A 110 0.80 -1.81 7.17
C LEU A 110 2.03 -1.58 8.05
N ARG A 111 2.31 -2.47 9.02
CA ARG A 111 3.53 -2.39 9.83
C ARG A 111 4.80 -2.52 8.98
N ARG A 112 4.77 -3.31 7.91
CA ARG A 112 5.91 -3.45 6.99
C ARG A 112 6.15 -2.16 6.21
N VAL A 113 5.10 -1.57 5.65
CA VAL A 113 5.16 -0.28 4.95
C VAL A 113 5.70 0.81 5.88
N VAL A 114 5.16 0.91 7.10
CA VAL A 114 5.62 1.87 8.11
C VAL A 114 7.11 1.74 8.44
N ARG A 115 7.63 0.51 8.60
CA ARG A 115 9.06 0.30 8.91
C ARG A 115 10.00 0.72 7.79
N LYS A 116 9.49 0.77 6.56
CA LYS A 116 10.26 1.10 5.36
C LYS A 116 10.07 2.56 4.93
N THR A 117 9.17 3.28 5.59
CA THR A 117 8.88 4.69 5.31
C THR A 117 9.69 5.55 6.26
N ASP A 118 10.65 6.32 5.76
CA ASP A 118 11.54 7.16 6.57
C ASP A 118 10.76 8.24 7.34
N GLY A 119 9.70 8.76 6.72
CA GLY A 119 8.78 9.71 7.35
C GLY A 119 8.00 9.17 8.57
N LEU A 120 7.96 7.84 8.78
CA LEU A 120 7.14 7.21 9.80
C LEU A 120 7.97 6.48 10.88
N LYS A 121 7.80 6.90 12.13
CA LYS A 121 8.39 6.18 13.27
C LYS A 121 7.49 5.04 13.71
N SER A 122 7.89 3.79 13.46
CA SER A 122 7.14 2.57 13.85
C SER A 122 6.67 2.57 15.31
N SER A 123 7.47 3.08 16.25
CA SER A 123 7.10 3.20 17.67
C SER A 123 5.91 4.14 17.91
N ARG A 124 5.74 5.19 17.09
CA ARG A 124 4.64 6.16 17.18
C ARG A 124 3.37 5.69 16.48
N VAL A 125 3.51 4.92 15.39
CA VAL A 125 2.37 4.39 14.63
C VAL A 125 1.76 3.15 15.30
N ARG A 126 2.60 2.29 15.90
CA ARG A 126 2.19 0.99 16.47
C ARG A 126 1.01 1.05 17.46
N PRO A 127 0.87 2.04 18.35
CA PRO A 127 -0.29 2.14 19.25
C PRO A 127 -1.63 2.21 18.52
N TYR A 128 -1.68 2.88 17.37
CA TYR A 128 -2.90 3.07 16.58
C TYR A 128 -3.21 1.93 15.62
N LEU A 129 -2.22 1.10 15.31
CA LEU A 129 -2.37 -0.17 14.57
C LEU A 129 -2.82 -1.33 15.46
N LYS A 130 -2.89 -1.14 16.78
CA LYS A 130 -3.47 -2.10 17.71
C LYS A 130 -4.92 -1.69 17.94
N HIS A 131 -5.85 -2.62 17.77
CA HIS A 131 -7.13 -2.51 18.47
C HIS A 131 -7.32 -3.75 19.34
N LYS A 132 -7.34 -3.53 20.66
CA LYS A 132 -8.40 -4.14 21.46
C LYS A 132 -9.64 -3.26 21.20
N PRO A 133 -10.81 -3.82 20.89
CA PRO A 133 -12.04 -3.04 20.93
C PRO A 133 -12.15 -2.42 22.33
N THR A 134 -12.33 -1.11 22.40
CA THR A 134 -12.73 -0.47 23.66
C THR A 134 -14.12 -1.01 23.96
N ARG A 135 -14.23 -1.91 24.94
CA ARG A 135 -15.51 -2.36 25.46
C ARG A 135 -16.19 -1.12 26.04
N THR A 136 -17.17 -0.58 25.32
CA THR A 136 -18.10 0.41 25.87
C THR A 136 -18.78 -0.25 27.06
N SER A 137 -18.48 0.28 28.25
CA SER A 137 -19.25 0.04 29.47
C SER A 137 -20.51 0.88 29.45
#